data_AF-A0A2K3M1I9-F1
#
_entry.id   AF-A0A2K3M1I9-F1
#
_cell.length_a   1.000
_cell.length_b   1.000
_cell.length_c   1.000
_cell.angle_alpha   90.00
_cell.angle_beta   90.00
_cell.angle_gamma   90.00
#
_symmetry.space_group_name_H-M   'P 1'
#
loop_
_entity.id
_entity.type
_entity.pdbx_description
1 polymer ?
#
loop_
_entity_poly.entity_id
_entity_poly.type
_entity_poly.pdbx_seq_one_letter_code
_entity_poly.pdbx_strand_id
1 'polypeptide(L)'
;DGSLDIYAYDGDGNCLRLIISTKPCLYQSVPTKIISIRPFMTFTNRLGQDIFIKLSTEDEPKVLRASDSRMSFVCRGAGGPEKLQILNSNTPPQARAYMSYVPSLLQIDSTRGPQKDLVRLEGTNWSYPLQISREDTISLVLRMNDGTLIFLRTEIRGYEEGTRFVVVFRLGSTDGPIRY
;
A
#
# COMPACT_ATOMS: atom_id res chain seq x y z
N ASP A 1 -19.23 -4.20 20.16
CA ASP A 1 -18.55 -4.58 18.90
C ASP A 1 -17.40 -3.64 18.65
N GLY A 2 -16.45 -4.03 17.83
CA GLY A 2 -15.25 -3.21 17.60
C GLY A 2 -14.21 -3.91 16.74
N SER A 3 -13.22 -3.14 16.32
CA SER A 3 -12.06 -3.60 15.57
C SER A 3 -10.77 -3.13 16.23
N LEU A 4 -9.73 -3.96 16.14
CA LEU A 4 -8.39 -3.69 16.65
C LEU A 4 -7.36 -4.12 15.60
N ASP A 5 -6.38 -3.25 15.36
CA ASP A 5 -5.21 -3.60 14.55
C ASP A 5 -4.13 -4.21 15.45
N ILE A 6 -3.54 -5.32 15.02
CA ILE A 6 -2.41 -5.95 15.72
C ILE A 6 -1.28 -6.27 14.74
N TYR A 7 -0.07 -6.42 15.26
CA TYR A 7 1.05 -7.02 14.53
C TYR A 7 1.29 -8.43 15.06
N ALA A 8 1.26 -9.41 14.16
CA ALA A 8 1.69 -10.78 14.44
C ALA A 8 3.14 -10.94 13.99
N TYR A 9 4.00 -11.45 14.88
CA TYR A 9 5.42 -11.68 14.60
C TYR A 9 5.73 -13.16 14.57
N ASP A 10 6.57 -13.59 13.63
CA ASP A 10 7.16 -14.94 13.64
C ASP A 10 8.48 -14.98 14.44
N GLY A 11 9.08 -16.18 14.54
CA GLY A 11 10.34 -16.39 15.27
C GLY A 11 11.55 -15.68 14.66
N ASP A 12 11.45 -15.25 13.40
CA ASP A 12 12.50 -14.56 12.64
C ASP A 12 12.35 -13.03 12.69
N GLY A 13 11.31 -12.54 13.38
CA GLY A 13 11.01 -11.11 13.50
C GLY A 13 10.27 -10.52 12.29
N ASN A 14 9.76 -11.35 11.38
CA ASN A 14 8.86 -10.87 10.33
C ASN A 14 7.48 -10.57 10.92
N CYS A 15 6.82 -9.54 10.40
CA CYS A 15 5.54 -9.01 10.86
C CYS A 15 4.44 -9.16 9.81
N LEU A 16 3.24 -9.51 10.25
CA LEU A 16 2.02 -9.29 9.48
C LEU A 16 1.07 -8.40 10.29
N ARG A 17 0.68 -7.27 9.72
CA ARG A 17 -0.36 -6.44 10.33
C ARG A 17 -1.72 -7.04 10.02
N LEU A 18 -2.52 -7.27 11.06
CA LEU A 18 -3.85 -7.85 11.00
C LEU A 18 -4.88 -6.86 11.54
N ILE A 19 -6.10 -6.96 11.05
CA ILE A 19 -7.29 -6.36 11.66
C ILE A 19 -8.15 -7.47 12.24
N ILE A 20 -8.42 -7.36 13.54
CA ILE A 20 -9.36 -8.23 14.26
C ILE A 20 -10.64 -7.44 14.44
N SER A 21 -11.78 -8.03 14.10
CA SER A 21 -13.09 -7.41 14.33
C SER A 21 -14.07 -8.39 14.96
N THR A 22 -15.00 -7.85 15.72
CA THR A 22 -16.09 -8.62 16.33
C THR A 22 -17.43 -8.08 15.86
N LYS A 23 -18.34 -8.99 15.49
CA LYS A 23 -19.73 -8.67 15.18
C LYS A 23 -20.66 -9.67 15.90
N PRO A 24 -21.85 -9.24 16.35
CA PRO A 24 -22.81 -10.15 16.93
C PRO A 24 -23.23 -11.18 15.88
N CYS A 25 -23.50 -12.41 16.32
CA CYS A 25 -24.14 -13.40 15.46
C CYS A 25 -25.50 -12.87 15.00
N LEU A 26 -25.84 -13.07 13.71
CA LEU A 26 -27.11 -12.62 13.15
C LEU A 26 -28.31 -13.40 13.71
N TYR A 27 -28.05 -14.57 14.32
CA TYR A 27 -29.08 -15.36 15.01
C TYR A 27 -29.24 -14.86 16.45
N GLN A 28 -30.30 -14.07 16.66
CA GLN A 28 -30.60 -13.42 17.96
C GLN A 28 -30.85 -14.40 19.12
N SER A 29 -31.15 -15.67 18.83
CA SER A 29 -31.36 -16.72 19.83
C SER A 29 -30.07 -17.29 20.43
N VAL A 30 -28.90 -16.95 19.87
CA VAL A 30 -27.61 -17.46 20.34
C VAL A 30 -26.69 -16.28 20.67
N PRO A 31 -26.31 -16.07 21.95
CA PRO A 31 -25.48 -14.93 22.37
C PRO A 31 -23.99 -15.18 22.03
N THR A 32 -23.69 -15.34 20.74
CA THR A 32 -22.34 -15.54 20.22
C THR A 32 -21.86 -14.32 19.45
N LYS A 33 -20.54 -14.10 19.47
CA LYS A 33 -19.87 -13.10 18.63
C LYS A 33 -19.00 -13.80 17.61
N ILE A 34 -19.05 -13.32 16.38
CA ILE A 34 -18.16 -13.76 15.30
C ILE A 34 -16.91 -12.90 15.39
N ILE A 35 -15.77 -13.56 15.59
CA ILE A 35 -14.45 -12.92 15.52
C ILE A 35 -13.91 -13.15 14.11
N SER A 36 -13.55 -12.06 13.41
CA SER A 36 -12.89 -12.11 12.12
C SER A 36 -11.45 -11.61 12.26
N ILE A 37 -10.51 -12.39 11.74
CA ILE A 37 -9.09 -12.03 11.66
C ILE A 37 -8.75 -11.93 10.18
N ARG A 38 -8.26 -10.76 9.74
CA ARG A 38 -7.97 -10.49 8.33
C ARG A 38 -6.64 -9.75 8.21
N PRO A 39 -5.95 -9.84 7.06
CA PRO A 39 -4.85 -8.93 6.76
C PRO A 39 -5.30 -7.49 6.90
N PHE A 40 -4.43 -6.61 7.39
CA PHE A 40 -4.71 -5.18 7.44
C PHE A 40 -4.83 -4.59 6.04
N MET A 41 -3.93 -5.00 5.15
CA MET A 41 -3.91 -4.55 3.76
C MET A 41 -3.78 -5.74 2.82
N THR A 42 -4.47 -5.66 1.68
CA THR A 42 -4.34 -6.64 0.60
C THR A 42 -4.08 -5.94 -0.73
N PHE A 43 -3.37 -6.63 -1.62
CA PHE A 43 -2.90 -6.13 -2.89
C PHE A 43 -3.52 -6.95 -4.03
N THR A 44 -3.98 -6.27 -5.07
CA THR A 44 -4.53 -6.88 -6.26
C THR A 44 -3.82 -6.31 -7.48
N ASN A 45 -3.33 -7.20 -8.34
CA ASN A 45 -2.70 -6.82 -9.58
C ASN A 45 -3.70 -6.92 -10.73
N ARG A 46 -3.95 -5.79 -11.39
CA ARG A 46 -4.75 -5.67 -12.61
C ARG A 46 -3.97 -4.98 -13.71
N LEU A 47 -2.64 -4.99 -13.62
CA LEU A 47 -1.73 -4.42 -14.62
C LEU A 47 -1.54 -5.36 -15.82
N GLY A 48 -1.70 -6.67 -15.61
CA GLY A 48 -1.42 -7.70 -16.63
C GLY A 48 0.07 -8.08 -16.72
N GLN A 49 0.90 -7.56 -15.82
CA GLN A 49 2.32 -7.89 -15.68
C GLN A 49 2.66 -8.07 -14.20
N ASP A 50 3.72 -8.80 -13.89
CA ASP A 50 4.18 -8.99 -12.53
C ASP A 50 4.70 -7.68 -11.92
N ILE A 51 4.37 -7.45 -10.65
CA ILE A 51 4.77 -6.28 -9.89
C ILE A 51 5.68 -6.74 -8.75
N PHE A 52 6.81 -6.08 -8.55
CA PHE A 52 7.62 -6.30 -7.37
C PHE A 52 7.25 -5.30 -6.29
N ILE A 53 7.00 -5.81 -5.08
CA ILE A 53 6.56 -5.04 -3.92
C ILE A 53 7.47 -5.31 -2.74
N LYS A 54 7.75 -4.27 -1.98
CA LYS A 54 8.34 -4.32 -0.64
C LYS A 54 7.46 -3.54 0.31
N LEU A 55 7.28 -4.03 1.54
CA LEU A 55 6.53 -3.31 2.60
C LEU A 55 7.47 -2.60 3.59
N SER A 56 8.76 -2.87 3.48
CA SER A 56 9.86 -2.19 4.16
C SER A 56 11.04 -2.09 3.21
N THR A 57 11.90 -1.08 3.39
CA THR A 57 13.15 -0.97 2.62
C THR A 57 14.09 -2.16 2.83
N GLU A 58 13.98 -2.82 3.98
CA GLU A 58 14.77 -3.99 4.38
C GLU A 58 14.20 -5.32 3.87
N ASP A 59 12.98 -5.29 3.31
CA ASP A 59 12.35 -6.49 2.75
C ASP A 59 13.10 -6.96 1.50
N GLU A 60 13.15 -8.28 1.32
CA GLU A 60 13.40 -8.84 0.00
C GLU A 60 12.23 -8.53 -0.95
N PRO A 61 12.49 -8.28 -2.24
CA PRO A 61 11.43 -8.05 -3.22
C PRO A 61 10.46 -9.23 -3.29
N LYS A 62 9.16 -8.95 -3.14
CA LYS A 62 8.10 -9.95 -3.30
C LYS A 62 7.41 -9.74 -4.64
N VAL A 63 7.01 -10.83 -5.29
CA VAL A 63 6.29 -10.76 -6.56
C VAL A 63 4.80 -10.82 -6.29
N LEU A 64 4.07 -9.82 -6.79
CA LEU A 64 2.63 -9.83 -6.94
C LEU A 64 2.32 -10.13 -8.41
N ARG A 65 1.88 -11.36 -8.70
CA ARG A 65 1.72 -11.86 -10.06
C ARG A 65 0.60 -11.14 -10.79
N ALA A 66 0.64 -11.15 -12.12
CA ALA A 66 -0.38 -10.52 -12.97
C ALA A 66 -1.83 -10.95 -12.68
N SER A 67 -2.02 -12.18 -12.15
CA SER A 67 -3.33 -12.77 -11.80
C SER A 67 -3.70 -12.65 -10.33
N ASP A 68 -2.80 -12.14 -9.48
CA ASP A 68 -2.98 -12.16 -8.04
C ASP A 68 -4.06 -11.18 -7.58
N SER A 69 -4.94 -11.65 -6.70
CA SER A 69 -5.99 -10.84 -6.11
C SER A 69 -6.05 -11.04 -4.61
N ARG A 70 -6.17 -9.93 -3.88
CA ARG A 70 -6.27 -9.88 -2.42
C ARG A 70 -5.10 -10.55 -1.67
N MET A 71 -3.90 -10.46 -2.23
CA MET A 71 -2.70 -11.00 -1.60
C MET A 71 -2.24 -10.10 -0.44
N SER A 72 -1.73 -10.70 0.63
CA SER A 72 -1.06 -9.97 1.72
C SER A 72 0.38 -10.43 1.85
N PHE A 73 1.26 -9.54 2.27
CA PHE A 73 2.68 -9.84 2.42
C PHE A 73 3.15 -9.58 3.85
N VAL A 74 4.12 -10.37 4.30
CA VAL A 74 4.80 -10.21 5.59
C VAL A 74 5.92 -9.18 5.43
N CYS A 75 6.08 -8.24 6.36
CA CYS A 75 7.17 -7.26 6.42
C CYS A 75 8.31 -7.77 7.30
N ARG A 76 9.55 -7.34 7.11
CA ARG A 76 10.56 -7.42 8.17
C ARG A 76 10.23 -6.38 9.23
N GLY A 77 10.05 -6.84 10.47
CA GLY A 77 9.72 -5.99 11.60
C GLY A 77 10.92 -5.18 12.03
N ALA A 78 10.98 -3.92 11.60
CA ALA A 78 11.83 -2.94 12.28
C ALA A 78 11.23 -2.71 13.68
N GLY A 79 11.83 -3.34 14.69
CA GLY A 79 11.40 -3.22 16.06
C GLY A 79 11.29 -1.75 16.49
N GLY A 80 10.08 -1.33 16.89
CA GLY A 80 9.87 -0.09 17.63
C GLY A 80 8.61 0.68 17.24
N PRO A 81 7.91 1.31 18.22
CA PRO A 81 6.83 2.22 17.93
C PRO A 81 7.38 3.56 17.42
N GLU A 82 6.96 3.92 16.22
CA GLU A 82 6.38 5.23 15.92
C GLU A 82 7.29 6.53 16.08
N LYS A 83 7.81 7.19 14.99
CA LYS A 83 7.75 8.66 14.59
C LYS A 83 8.42 8.93 13.20
N LEU A 84 7.83 9.77 12.32
CA LEU A 84 8.19 9.96 10.89
C LEU A 84 9.30 11.04 10.74
N GLN A 85 9.89 11.21 9.54
CA GLN A 85 10.60 12.42 9.05
C GLN A 85 10.81 12.38 7.51
N ILE A 86 10.73 13.55 6.87
CA ILE A 86 10.91 13.82 5.42
C ILE A 86 12.40 13.80 5.05
N LEU A 87 12.74 13.37 3.83
CA LEU A 87 13.95 13.85 3.15
C LEU A 87 13.65 14.28 1.71
N ASN A 88 13.96 15.54 1.42
CA ASN A 88 14.02 16.12 0.09
C ASN A 88 15.50 16.19 -0.35
N SER A 89 15.84 15.69 -1.53
CA SER A 89 16.76 16.35 -2.49
C SER A 89 16.93 15.48 -3.74
N ASN A 90 16.82 16.15 -4.90
CA ASN A 90 17.11 15.67 -6.26
C ASN A 90 15.96 15.05 -7.08
N THR A 91 14.77 15.67 -7.04
CA THR A 91 13.83 15.59 -8.16
C THR A 91 14.33 16.45 -9.33
N PRO A 92 14.48 15.90 -10.56
CA PRO A 92 14.79 16.69 -11.74
C PRO A 92 13.73 17.77 -11.97
N PRO A 93 14.09 18.95 -12.52
CA PRO A 93 13.18 20.08 -12.72
C PRO A 93 11.86 19.71 -13.43
N GLN A 94 11.88 18.71 -14.30
CA GLN A 94 10.70 18.23 -15.02
C GLN A 94 9.64 17.58 -14.11
N ALA A 95 10.02 16.92 -13.01
CA ALA A 95 9.08 16.33 -12.05
C ALA A 95 8.35 17.39 -11.18
N ARG A 96 8.92 18.60 -11.07
CA ARG A 96 8.31 19.71 -10.30
C ARG A 96 7.05 20.24 -10.98
N ALA A 97 7.00 20.24 -12.31
CA ALA A 97 5.82 20.70 -13.06
C ALA A 97 4.66 19.68 -13.02
N TYR A 98 4.97 18.38 -12.91
CA TYR A 98 3.94 17.33 -12.76
C TYR A 98 3.38 17.26 -11.34
N MET A 99 4.19 17.57 -10.31
CA MET A 99 3.74 17.60 -8.91
C MET A 99 3.16 18.95 -8.46
N SER A 100 3.32 20.04 -9.22
CA SER A 100 2.76 21.36 -8.86
C SER A 100 1.25 21.50 -9.12
N TYR A 101 0.63 20.55 -9.83
CA TYR A 101 -0.80 20.54 -10.14
C TYR A 101 -1.63 19.60 -9.25
N VAL A 102 -1.04 19.01 -8.21
CA VAL A 102 -1.77 18.24 -7.20
C VAL A 102 -1.86 19.06 -5.91
N PRO A 103 -2.72 20.10 -5.83
CA PRO A 103 -3.02 20.67 -4.54
C PRO A 103 -3.83 19.61 -3.78
N SER A 104 -3.40 19.29 -2.56
CA SER A 104 -4.16 18.58 -1.51
C SER A 104 -3.71 17.17 -1.10
N LEU A 105 -2.46 16.73 -1.28
CA LEU A 105 -2.07 15.40 -0.77
C LEU A 105 -0.62 15.19 -0.31
N LEU A 106 0.07 16.26 0.08
CA LEU A 106 1.23 16.17 0.95
C LEU A 106 0.87 16.78 2.31
N GLN A 107 0.00 16.09 3.05
CA GLN A 107 0.10 16.19 4.50
C GLN A 107 1.31 15.32 4.87
N ILE A 108 2.46 15.99 4.92
CA ILE A 108 3.59 15.42 5.61
C ILE A 108 3.21 15.46 7.09
N ASP A 109 2.81 14.31 7.63
CA ASP A 109 3.06 14.07 9.03
C ASP A 109 4.45 13.48 9.17
N SER A 110 5.20 14.06 10.11
CA SER A 110 6.51 13.64 10.55
C SER A 110 6.41 12.75 11.82
N THR A 111 5.36 11.93 12.01
CA THR A 111 5.15 11.02 13.15
C THR A 111 4.40 9.65 12.83
N ARG A 112 5.09 8.47 12.71
CA ARG A 112 4.76 7.16 13.40
C ARG A 112 4.28 5.86 12.65
N GLY A 113 5.18 4.89 12.32
CA GLY A 113 4.92 3.44 12.01
C GLY A 113 5.77 2.84 10.84
N PRO A 114 6.20 1.54 10.79
CA PRO A 114 7.31 1.08 9.92
C PRO A 114 6.96 0.66 8.48
N GLN A 115 5.68 0.64 8.08
CA GLN A 115 5.32 0.09 6.77
C GLN A 115 5.47 1.14 5.67
N LYS A 116 6.56 1.01 4.90
CA LYS A 116 6.89 1.81 3.72
C LYS A 116 6.74 0.93 2.50
N ASP A 117 5.70 1.19 1.72
CA ASP A 117 5.45 0.39 0.53
C ASP A 117 6.31 0.95 -0.62
N LEU A 118 7.12 0.07 -1.23
CA LEU A 118 7.85 0.33 -2.46
C LEU A 118 7.34 -0.61 -3.55
N VAL A 119 7.20 -0.07 -4.76
CA VAL A 119 6.64 -0.79 -5.91
C VAL A 119 7.54 -0.57 -7.12
N ARG A 120 7.75 -1.62 -7.93
CA ARG A 120 8.38 -1.50 -9.25
C ARG A 120 7.84 -2.53 -10.23
N LEU A 121 8.07 -2.27 -11.52
CA LEU A 121 7.94 -3.26 -12.58
C LEU A 121 9.31 -3.81 -12.95
N GLU A 122 9.31 -4.88 -13.73
CA GLU A 122 10.54 -5.35 -14.35
C GLU A 122 11.14 -4.24 -15.24
N GLY A 123 12.46 -4.03 -15.14
CA GLY A 123 13.17 -2.99 -15.90
C GLY A 123 13.02 -1.56 -15.38
N THR A 124 12.25 -1.32 -14.29
CA THR A 124 12.14 0.00 -13.65
C THR A 124 12.93 0.09 -12.35
N ASN A 125 13.31 1.32 -11.99
CA ASN A 125 13.72 1.63 -10.63
C ASN A 125 12.57 1.45 -9.63
N TRP A 126 12.89 1.28 -8.34
CA TRP A 126 11.92 1.33 -7.26
C TRP A 126 11.23 2.69 -7.19
N SER A 127 9.93 2.69 -6.91
CA SER A 127 9.21 3.92 -6.57
C SER A 127 9.79 4.56 -5.31
N TYR A 128 9.47 5.84 -5.11
CA TYR A 128 9.66 6.43 -3.79
C TYR A 128 8.77 5.70 -2.77
N PRO A 129 9.25 5.53 -1.52
CA PRO A 129 8.44 4.95 -0.46
C PRO A 129 7.17 5.77 -0.23
N LEU A 130 6.04 5.10 -0.07
CA LEU A 130 4.77 5.73 0.27
C LEU A 130 4.11 5.04 1.46
N GLN A 131 3.26 5.78 2.16
CA GLN A 131 2.47 5.28 3.28
C GLN A 131 0.99 5.36 2.95
N ILE A 132 0.28 4.26 3.16
CA ILE A 132 -1.17 4.19 2.97
C ILE A 132 -1.85 4.43 4.32
N SER A 133 -2.44 5.61 4.47
CA SER A 133 -3.16 6.02 5.70
C SER A 133 -4.65 6.26 5.49
N ARG A 134 -5.08 6.44 4.24
CA ARG A 134 -6.46 6.72 3.84
C ARG A 134 -6.77 6.17 2.46
N GLU A 135 -8.05 6.14 2.13
CA GLU A 135 -8.52 5.86 0.78
C GLU A 135 -8.09 6.94 -0.20
N ASP A 136 -7.70 6.53 -1.39
CA ASP A 136 -7.18 7.44 -2.42
C ASP A 136 -7.13 6.78 -3.81
N THR A 137 -6.84 7.56 -4.84
CA THR A 137 -6.39 7.06 -6.14
C THR A 137 -5.16 7.86 -6.56
N ILE A 138 -4.00 7.21 -6.53
CA ILE A 138 -2.71 7.83 -6.83
C ILE A 138 -2.12 7.27 -8.12
N SER A 139 -1.28 8.07 -8.79
CA SER A 139 -0.48 7.62 -9.94
C SER A 139 0.97 7.49 -9.51
N LEU A 140 1.49 6.26 -9.49
CA LEU A 140 2.92 6.01 -9.26
C LEU A 140 3.66 6.18 -10.58
N VAL A 141 4.69 7.01 -10.57
CA VAL A 141 5.55 7.23 -11.74
C VAL A 141 6.77 6.32 -11.60
N LEU A 142 6.90 5.36 -12.50
CA LEU A 142 8.02 4.43 -12.59
C LEU A 142 8.88 4.80 -13.78
N ARG A 143 10.19 4.82 -13.59
CA ARG A 143 11.16 5.15 -14.64
C ARG A 143 11.87 3.89 -15.11
N MET A 144 11.74 3.60 -16.40
CA MET A 144 12.48 2.56 -17.12
C MET A 144 13.95 2.97 -17.32
N ASN A 145 14.81 1.98 -17.55
CA ASN A 145 16.24 2.20 -17.76
C ASN A 145 16.57 3.05 -19.00
N ASP A 146 15.72 2.99 -20.03
CA ASP A 146 15.80 3.80 -21.25
C ASP A 146 15.31 5.25 -21.06
N GLY A 147 14.82 5.59 -19.88
CA GLY A 147 14.26 6.90 -19.54
C GLY A 147 12.75 7.02 -19.74
N THR A 148 12.09 6.00 -20.30
CA THR A 148 10.63 5.96 -20.46
C THR A 148 9.93 6.01 -19.10
N LEU A 149 8.84 6.76 -19.02
CA LEU A 149 8.00 6.85 -17.82
C LEU A 149 6.77 5.97 -17.96
N ILE A 150 6.46 5.21 -16.92
CA ILE A 150 5.25 4.40 -16.79
C ILE A 150 4.43 4.94 -15.63
N PHE A 151 3.14 5.14 -15.89
CA PHE A 151 2.19 5.60 -14.89
C PHE A 151 1.35 4.42 -14.42
N LEU A 152 1.50 4.05 -13.16
CA LEU A 152 0.77 2.97 -12.52
C LEU A 152 -0.34 3.59 -11.66
N ARG A 153 -1.59 3.42 -12.09
CA ARG A 153 -2.75 3.87 -11.31
C ARG A 153 -2.96 2.92 -10.14
N THR A 154 -2.96 3.46 -8.94
CA THR A 154 -3.09 2.71 -7.69
C THR A 154 -4.34 3.19 -6.97
N GLU A 155 -5.36 2.32 -6.91
CA GLU A 155 -6.62 2.58 -6.22
C GLU A 155 -6.51 2.01 -4.80
N ILE A 156 -6.72 2.86 -3.79
CA ILE A 156 -6.70 2.48 -2.38
C ILE A 156 -8.14 2.62 -1.86
N ARG A 157 -8.76 1.48 -1.58
CA ARG A 157 -10.12 1.39 -1.04
C ARG A 157 -10.09 0.95 0.41
N GLY A 158 -10.99 1.47 1.23
CA GLY A 158 -11.05 1.15 2.64
C GLY A 158 -12.20 0.20 2.97
N TYR A 159 -12.03 -0.58 4.04
CA TYR A 159 -13.08 -1.42 4.63
C TYR A 159 -13.81 -2.39 3.69
N GLU A 160 -13.12 -2.89 2.65
CA GLU A 160 -13.67 -3.91 1.76
C GLU A 160 -13.47 -5.33 2.33
N GLU A 161 -14.58 -6.06 2.48
CA GLU A 161 -14.62 -7.42 3.05
C GLU A 161 -13.91 -7.54 4.41
N GLY A 162 -13.95 -6.47 5.22
CA GLY A 162 -13.36 -6.43 6.56
C GLY A 162 -11.83 -6.29 6.61
N THR A 163 -11.16 -6.10 5.48
CA THR A 163 -9.75 -5.65 5.40
C THR A 163 -9.73 -4.12 5.56
N ARG A 164 -8.70 -3.54 6.20
CA ARG A 164 -8.63 -2.08 6.34
C ARG A 164 -8.44 -1.39 4.99
N PHE A 165 -7.54 -1.91 4.17
CA PHE A 165 -7.24 -1.37 2.85
C PHE A 165 -7.12 -2.46 1.77
N VAL A 166 -7.70 -2.20 0.61
CA VAL A 166 -7.48 -2.95 -0.63
C VAL A 166 -6.77 -2.03 -1.61
N VAL A 167 -5.58 -2.44 -2.03
CA VAL A 167 -4.73 -1.71 -2.97
C VAL A 167 -4.79 -2.41 -4.31
N VAL A 168 -5.26 -1.70 -5.34
CA VAL A 168 -5.42 -2.25 -6.69
C VAL A 168 -4.52 -1.50 -7.65
N PHE A 169 -3.59 -2.23 -8.27
CA PHE A 169 -2.70 -1.70 -9.28
C PHE A 169 -3.29 -1.91 -10.67
N ARG A 170 -3.36 -0.85 -11.48
CA ARG A 170 -3.89 -0.86 -12.85
C ARG A 170 -2.97 -0.08 -13.77
N LEU A 171 -2.95 -0.44 -15.04
CA LEU A 171 -2.29 0.39 -16.05
C LEU A 171 -2.91 1.79 -16.02
N GLY A 172 -2.11 2.80 -15.75
CA GLY A 172 -2.52 4.19 -15.88
C GLY A 172 -2.55 4.58 -17.36
N SER A 173 -3.54 5.36 -17.77
CA SER A 173 -3.53 5.97 -19.09
C SER A 173 -2.55 7.15 -19.10
N THR A 174 -1.73 7.27 -20.14
CA THR A 174 -0.97 8.50 -20.44
C THR A 174 -1.88 9.64 -20.92
N ASP A 175 -3.12 9.31 -21.35
CA ASP A 175 -4.08 10.19 -22.02
C ASP A 175 -5.44 10.28 -21.29
N GLY A 176 -5.54 9.75 -20.07
CA GLY A 176 -6.77 9.83 -19.30
C GLY A 176 -7.04 11.28 -18.88
N PRO A 177 -8.29 11.78 -18.93
CA PRO A 177 -8.59 13.10 -18.39
C PRO A 177 -8.25 13.07 -16.91
N ILE A 178 -7.20 13.83 -16.55
CA ILE A 178 -6.90 14.14 -15.16
C ILE A 178 -8.14 14.87 -14.66
N ARG A 179 -8.96 14.19 -13.84
CA ARG A 179 -10.08 14.85 -13.18
C ARG A 179 -9.49 15.63 -12.01
N TYR A 180 -9.41 16.94 -12.22
CA TYR A 180 -9.06 17.98 -11.26
C TYR A 180 -10.00 17.98 -10.05
#